data_AF-A0A448HHD8-F1
#
_entry.id   AF-A0A448HHD8-F1
#
_cell.length_a   1.000
_cell.length_b   1.000
_cell.length_c   1.000
_cell.angle_alpha   90.00
_cell.angle_beta   90.00
_cell.angle_gamma   90.00
#
_symmetry.space_group_name_H-M   'P 1'
#
loop_
_entity.id
_entity.type
_entity.pdbx_description
1 polymer ?
#
loop_
_entity_poly.entity_id
_entity_poly.type
_entity_poly.pdbx_seq_one_letter_code
_entity_poly.pdbx_strand_id
1 'polypeptide(L)'
;MSDTTPGGASPQDPDTSPSGGTSPGAGGGRGWSRPRPTPEQLRDKAARYLERIDRQREIARLLGLGLSPEQAAERTGAELRVARGVRQWLERGEEVRPVTPEELGWRRAVGQISTEEMMKRLRTWPYTFGRIRGYDFWERGSWDDVDSLHSDHFLSREEYHELRVIADSMPHPPDDPMPWEKKHQQQ
;
A
#
# COMPACT_ATOMS: atom_id res chain seq x y z
N MET A 1 -42.92 -61.15 41.94
CA MET A 1 -44.01 -60.78 41.02
C MET A 1 -43.82 -59.34 40.61
N SER A 2 -44.02 -59.08 39.31
CA SER A 2 -44.08 -57.79 38.61
C SER A 2 -42.77 -57.06 38.31
N ASP A 3 -42.61 -56.30 37.22
CA ASP A 3 -42.82 -56.56 35.77
C ASP A 3 -42.02 -55.46 35.03
N THR A 4 -41.28 -55.88 34.00
CA THR A 4 -40.85 -55.29 32.71
C THR A 4 -41.03 -53.77 32.37
N THR A 5 -39.89 -53.07 32.24
CA THR A 5 -39.34 -52.25 31.09
C THR A 5 -39.91 -50.85 30.70
N PRO A 6 -39.05 -49.90 30.19
CA PRO A 6 -39.24 -48.44 30.24
C PRO A 6 -39.55 -47.76 28.88
N GLY A 7 -39.91 -46.47 28.91
CA GLY A 7 -40.12 -45.61 27.74
C GLY A 7 -39.37 -44.27 27.85
N GLY A 8 -38.66 -43.89 26.80
CA GLY A 8 -37.72 -42.78 26.77
C GLY A 8 -38.18 -41.51 26.02
N ALA A 9 -37.48 -40.44 26.37
CA ALA A 9 -37.02 -39.26 25.61
C ALA A 9 -37.93 -38.56 24.57
N SER A 10 -38.10 -37.25 24.81
CA SER A 10 -38.74 -36.21 24.00
C SER A 10 -38.14 -36.00 22.60
N PRO A 11 -38.96 -35.67 21.58
CA PRO A 11 -38.50 -35.19 20.28
C PRO A 11 -38.72 -33.68 20.04
N GLN A 12 -37.95 -33.18 19.08
CA GLN A 12 -37.83 -31.82 18.55
C GLN A 12 -38.97 -31.48 17.55
N ASP A 13 -39.37 -30.20 17.50
CA ASP A 13 -40.09 -29.53 16.39
C ASP A 13 -39.23 -29.52 15.11
N PRO A 14 -39.74 -29.31 13.85
CA PRO A 14 -40.86 -28.44 13.47
C PRO A 14 -41.79 -28.89 12.32
N ASP A 15 -42.95 -28.24 12.22
CA ASP A 15 -43.98 -28.46 11.19
C ASP A 15 -44.03 -27.35 10.11
N THR A 16 -44.87 -27.54 9.10
CA THR A 16 -44.63 -27.28 7.67
C THR A 16 -45.53 -26.16 7.08
N SER A 17 -44.96 -25.27 6.21
CA SER A 17 -45.42 -24.51 4.98
C SER A 17 -46.92 -24.18 4.68
N PRO A 18 -47.33 -23.15 3.84
CA PRO A 18 -46.75 -22.82 2.50
C PRO A 18 -46.91 -21.38 1.86
N SER A 19 -46.17 -21.21 0.75
CA SER A 19 -46.47 -20.51 -0.55
C SER A 19 -46.72 -18.99 -0.71
N GLY A 20 -45.88 -18.37 -1.55
CA GLY A 20 -46.32 -17.78 -2.84
C GLY A 20 -46.18 -16.25 -3.03
N GLY A 21 -45.17 -15.81 -3.81
CA GLY A 21 -45.07 -14.43 -4.27
C GLY A 21 -43.81 -14.11 -5.07
N THR A 22 -43.72 -14.61 -6.30
CA THR A 22 -42.68 -14.25 -7.27
C THR A 22 -42.75 -12.77 -7.64
N SER A 23 -41.63 -12.05 -7.56
CA SER A 23 -41.32 -10.95 -8.47
C SER A 23 -39.83 -10.93 -8.83
N PRO A 24 -39.47 -10.72 -10.11
CA PRO A 24 -38.12 -10.86 -10.61
C PRO A 24 -37.36 -9.54 -10.47
N GLY A 25 -36.14 -9.57 -9.92
CA GLY A 25 -35.37 -8.35 -9.73
C GLY A 25 -33.89 -8.58 -9.50
N ALA A 26 -33.13 -8.40 -10.58
CA ALA A 26 -31.77 -7.89 -10.60
C ALA A 26 -30.65 -8.70 -9.93
N GLY A 27 -29.95 -9.48 -10.77
CA GLY A 27 -28.48 -9.35 -10.90
C GLY A 27 -27.65 -9.56 -9.64
N GLY A 28 -27.56 -10.79 -9.16
CA GLY A 28 -26.49 -11.22 -8.26
C GLY A 28 -25.14 -11.19 -8.96
N GLY A 29 -24.53 -10.00 -9.06
CA GLY A 29 -23.13 -9.85 -9.43
C GLY A 29 -22.28 -10.54 -8.39
N ARG A 30 -21.76 -11.73 -8.71
CA ARG A 30 -20.73 -12.40 -7.93
C ARG A 30 -19.54 -11.45 -7.83
N GLY A 31 -19.39 -10.79 -6.67
CA GLY A 31 -18.24 -9.96 -6.36
C GLY A 31 -17.00 -10.83 -6.39
N TRP A 32 -16.22 -10.73 -7.46
CA TRP A 32 -14.91 -11.34 -7.56
C TRP A 32 -13.95 -10.62 -6.59
N SER A 33 -14.02 -10.95 -5.31
CA SER A 33 -12.96 -10.58 -4.36
C SER A 33 -11.74 -11.39 -4.76
N ARG A 34 -10.71 -10.73 -5.30
CA ARG A 34 -9.44 -11.40 -5.58
C ARG A 34 -8.94 -12.02 -4.27
N PRO A 35 -8.49 -13.28 -4.27
CA PRO A 35 -7.95 -13.90 -3.07
C PRO A 35 -6.76 -13.09 -2.56
N ARG A 36 -6.61 -13.01 -1.23
CA ARG A 36 -5.48 -12.35 -0.59
C ARG A 36 -4.18 -12.97 -1.12
N PRO A 37 -3.17 -12.17 -1.50
CA PRO A 37 -1.88 -12.70 -1.95
C PRO A 37 -1.21 -13.55 -0.88
N THR A 38 -0.49 -14.59 -1.32
CA THR A 38 0.34 -15.38 -0.42
C THR A 38 1.61 -14.61 -0.01
N PRO A 39 2.26 -14.95 1.12
CA PRO A 39 3.54 -14.33 1.49
C PRO A 39 4.61 -14.44 0.41
N GLU A 40 4.63 -15.52 -0.35
CA GLU A 40 5.54 -15.72 -1.49
C GLU A 40 5.25 -14.75 -2.63
N GLN A 41 3.98 -14.56 -2.99
CA GLN A 41 3.60 -13.57 -4.01
C GLN A 41 3.96 -12.15 -3.60
N LEU A 42 3.82 -11.81 -2.32
CA LEU A 42 4.25 -10.51 -1.79
C LEU A 42 5.76 -10.36 -1.84
N ARG A 43 6.52 -11.42 -1.50
CA ARG A 43 7.99 -11.45 -1.64
C ARG A 43 8.43 -11.21 -3.08
N ASP A 44 7.85 -11.93 -4.04
CA ASP A 44 8.20 -11.78 -5.44
C ASP A 44 7.87 -10.38 -5.98
N LYS A 45 6.71 -9.84 -5.56
CA LYS A 45 6.32 -8.47 -5.93
C LYS A 45 7.30 -7.45 -5.36
N ALA A 46 7.63 -7.56 -4.06
CA ALA A 46 8.58 -6.68 -3.39
C ALA A 46 9.98 -6.76 -4.01
N ALA A 47 10.47 -7.96 -4.31
CA ALA A 47 11.79 -8.16 -4.92
C ALA A 47 11.92 -7.40 -6.25
N ARG A 48 10.89 -7.43 -7.11
CA ARG A 48 10.88 -6.68 -8.38
C ARG A 48 10.95 -5.16 -8.18
N TYR A 49 10.25 -4.62 -7.18
CA TYR A 49 10.31 -3.19 -6.89
C TYR A 49 11.68 -2.77 -6.32
N LEU A 50 12.18 -3.55 -5.36
CA LEU A 50 13.47 -3.30 -4.72
C LEU A 50 14.63 -3.39 -5.71
N GLU A 51 14.61 -4.37 -6.63
CA GLU A 51 15.64 -4.50 -7.66
C GLU A 51 15.81 -3.20 -8.47
N ARG A 52 14.70 -2.56 -8.86
CA ARG A 52 14.75 -1.29 -9.59
C ARG A 52 15.32 -0.15 -8.74
N ILE A 53 14.93 -0.08 -7.47
CA ILE A 53 15.39 0.95 -6.53
C ILE A 53 16.88 0.79 -6.26
N ASP A 54 17.29 -0.40 -5.83
CA ASP A 54 18.66 -0.72 -5.46
C ASP A 54 19.59 -0.55 -6.66
N ARG A 55 19.16 -0.94 -7.87
CA ARG A 55 19.93 -0.69 -9.09
C ARG A 55 20.14 0.80 -9.36
N GLN A 56 19.12 1.65 -9.19
CA GLN A 56 19.27 3.09 -9.42
C GLN A 56 20.13 3.77 -8.35
N ARG A 57 20.06 3.32 -7.10
CA ARG A 57 20.97 3.77 -6.03
C ARG A 57 22.41 3.34 -6.30
N GLU A 58 22.62 2.12 -6.81
CA GLU A 58 23.95 1.66 -7.19
C GLU A 58 24.52 2.46 -8.36
N ILE A 59 23.72 2.77 -9.38
CA ILE A 59 24.12 3.70 -10.45
C ILE A 59 24.53 5.05 -9.85
N ALA A 60 23.72 5.62 -8.96
CA ALA A 60 24.03 6.91 -8.33
C ALA A 60 25.36 6.85 -7.56
N ARG A 61 25.61 5.77 -6.83
CA ARG A 61 26.87 5.51 -6.13
C ARG A 61 28.06 5.46 -7.10
N LEU A 62 27.94 4.72 -8.20
CA LEU A 62 29.00 4.61 -9.22
C LEU A 62 29.30 5.94 -9.90
N LEU A 63 28.28 6.72 -10.25
CA LEU A 63 28.45 8.07 -10.79
C LEU A 63 29.13 9.01 -9.78
N GLY A 64 28.76 8.92 -8.50
CA GLY A 64 29.41 9.65 -7.40
C GLY A 64 30.89 9.29 -7.22
N LEU A 65 31.31 8.08 -7.63
CA LEU A 65 32.72 7.67 -7.68
C LEU A 65 33.45 8.14 -8.95
N GLY A 66 32.81 8.93 -9.81
CA GLY A 66 33.39 9.51 -11.01
C GLY A 66 33.30 8.63 -12.26
N LEU A 67 32.54 7.53 -12.23
CA LEU A 67 32.32 6.73 -13.44
C LEU A 67 31.39 7.46 -14.43
N SER A 68 31.55 7.15 -15.71
CA SER A 68 30.61 7.63 -16.74
C SER A 68 29.28 6.86 -16.66
N PRO A 69 28.17 7.42 -17.19
CA PRO A 69 26.90 6.72 -17.31
C PRO A 69 27.00 5.38 -18.06
N GLU A 70 27.87 5.30 -19.08
CA GLU A 70 28.14 4.08 -19.84
C GLU A 70 28.76 3.00 -18.94
N GLN A 71 29.80 3.35 -18.18
CA GLN A 71 30.46 2.42 -17.25
C GLN A 71 29.52 1.99 -16.11
N ALA A 72 28.70 2.91 -15.59
CA ALA A 72 27.74 2.59 -14.55
C ALA A 72 26.62 1.67 -15.07
N ALA A 73 26.13 1.90 -16.30
CA ALA A 73 25.13 1.06 -16.95
C ALA A 73 25.66 -0.36 -17.18
N GLU A 74 26.87 -0.49 -17.72
CA GLU A 74 27.54 -1.77 -17.95
C GLU A 74 27.68 -2.57 -16.65
N ARG A 75 28.19 -1.95 -15.57
CA ARG A 75 28.39 -2.61 -14.28
C ARG A 75 27.10 -3.05 -13.59
N THR A 76 26.00 -2.35 -13.83
CA THR A 76 24.71 -2.61 -13.18
C THR A 76 23.74 -3.41 -14.04
N GLY A 77 24.12 -3.74 -15.28
CA GLY A 77 23.22 -4.34 -16.27
C GLY A 77 22.01 -3.45 -16.60
N ALA A 78 22.11 -2.14 -16.35
CA ALA A 78 21.04 -1.20 -16.62
C ALA A 78 21.12 -0.67 -18.06
N GLU A 79 19.99 -0.23 -18.59
CA GLU A 79 19.97 0.50 -19.86
C GLU A 79 20.66 1.86 -19.69
N LEU A 80 21.43 2.29 -20.69
CA LEU A 80 22.15 3.56 -20.68
C LEU A 80 21.24 4.77 -20.40
N ARG A 81 19.99 4.75 -20.89
CA ARG A 81 19.01 5.82 -20.62
C ARG A 81 18.69 5.96 -19.13
N VAL A 82 18.71 4.86 -18.38
CA VAL A 82 18.46 4.88 -16.93
C VAL A 82 19.65 5.53 -16.22
N ALA A 83 20.87 5.17 -16.58
CA ALA A 83 22.07 5.77 -16.01
C ALA A 83 22.17 7.29 -16.31
N ARG A 84 21.80 7.70 -17.52
CA ARG A 84 21.71 9.13 -17.90
C ARG A 84 20.64 9.87 -17.11
N GLY A 85 19.47 9.26 -16.89
CA GLY A 85 18.43 9.84 -16.05
C GLY A 85 18.87 10.03 -14.60
N VAL A 86 19.56 9.04 -14.02
CA VAL A 86 20.13 9.14 -12.67
C VAL A 86 21.18 10.24 -12.60
N ARG A 87 22.06 10.37 -13.60
CA ARG A 87 23.02 11.48 -13.67
C ARG A 87 22.31 12.84 -13.68
N GLN A 88 21.24 12.98 -14.45
CA GLN A 88 20.48 14.23 -14.52
C GLN A 88 19.86 14.58 -13.16
N TRP A 89 19.36 13.61 -12.39
CA TRP A 89 18.90 13.84 -11.02
C TRP A 89 20.02 14.39 -10.13
N LEU A 90 21.19 13.76 -10.16
CA LEU A 90 22.35 14.19 -9.38
C LEU A 90 22.82 15.61 -9.77
N GLU A 91 22.84 15.94 -11.06
CA GLU A 91 23.21 17.27 -11.56
C GLU A 91 22.23 18.37 -11.11
N ARG A 92 20.96 18.02 -10.85
CA ARG A 92 19.96 18.93 -10.27
C ARG A 92 20.01 19.00 -8.74
N GLY A 93 20.90 18.23 -8.10
CA GLY A 93 20.98 18.12 -6.64
C GLY A 93 19.81 17.33 -6.03
N GLU A 94 19.09 16.54 -6.83
CA GLU A 94 17.98 15.71 -6.36
C GLU A 94 18.52 14.40 -5.75
N GLU A 95 17.91 13.97 -4.64
CA GLU A 95 18.20 12.66 -4.07
C GLU A 95 17.65 11.54 -4.97
N VAL A 96 18.51 10.59 -5.33
CA VAL A 96 18.12 9.46 -6.18
C VAL A 96 17.45 8.40 -5.33
N ARG A 97 16.14 8.21 -5.54
CA ARG A 97 15.33 7.23 -4.81
C ARG A 97 15.49 7.42 -3.30
N PRO A 98 14.98 8.52 -2.72
CA PRO A 98 14.87 8.64 -1.27
C PRO A 98 14.10 7.43 -0.71
N VAL A 99 14.42 7.03 0.52
CA VAL A 99 13.69 5.92 1.18
C VAL A 99 12.25 6.36 1.39
N THR A 100 11.30 5.48 1.09
CA THR A 100 9.86 5.72 1.28
C THR A 100 9.26 4.71 2.27
N PRO A 101 8.09 5.00 2.86
CA PRO A 101 7.33 4.03 3.64
C PRO A 101 7.07 2.74 2.85
N GLU A 102 6.68 2.85 1.58
CA GLU A 102 6.46 1.72 0.66
C GLU A 102 7.68 0.79 0.59
N GLU A 103 8.87 1.37 0.46
CA GLU A 103 10.10 0.58 0.42
C GLU A 103 10.32 -0.22 1.70
N LEU A 104 10.04 0.34 2.87
CA LEU A 104 10.17 -0.38 4.14
C LEU A 104 9.25 -1.62 4.18
N GLY A 105 8.02 -1.49 3.68
CA GLY A 105 7.09 -2.61 3.55
C GLY A 105 7.62 -3.71 2.61
N TRP A 106 8.22 -3.32 1.49
CA TRP A 106 8.86 -4.27 0.56
C TRP A 106 10.08 -4.95 1.17
N ARG A 107 10.95 -4.21 1.88
CA ARG A 107 12.11 -4.79 2.56
C ARG A 107 11.70 -5.77 3.66
N ARG A 108 10.62 -5.50 4.40
CA ARG A 108 10.05 -6.46 5.35
C ARG A 108 9.58 -7.72 4.63
N ALA A 109 8.87 -7.57 3.51
CA ALA A 109 8.35 -8.72 2.76
C ALA A 109 9.48 -9.69 2.36
N VAL A 110 10.59 -9.19 1.81
CA VAL A 110 11.76 -10.01 1.43
C VAL A 110 12.64 -10.43 2.61
N GLY A 111 12.30 -10.06 3.85
CA GLY A 111 13.03 -10.44 5.06
C GLY A 111 14.32 -9.65 5.30
N GLN A 112 14.52 -8.50 4.64
CA GLN A 112 15.68 -7.65 4.86
C GLN A 112 15.59 -6.82 6.14
N ILE A 113 14.38 -6.53 6.62
CA ILE A 113 14.12 -5.90 7.92
C ILE A 113 13.00 -6.65 8.65
N SER A 114 12.99 -6.58 9.98
CA SER A 114 11.92 -7.20 10.78
C SER A 114 10.64 -6.35 10.76
N THR A 115 9.52 -6.94 11.20
CA THR A 115 8.27 -6.21 11.41
C THR A 115 8.45 -5.09 12.44
N GLU A 116 9.15 -5.38 13.55
CA GLU A 116 9.41 -4.41 14.62
C GLU A 116 10.23 -3.23 14.11
N GLU A 117 11.26 -3.51 13.30
CA GLU A 117 12.09 -2.48 12.69
C GLU A 117 11.30 -1.61 11.72
N MET A 118 10.53 -2.24 10.82
CA MET A 118 9.66 -1.53 9.88
C MET A 118 8.69 -0.62 10.65
N MET A 119 7.96 -1.16 11.61
CA MET A 119 6.97 -0.40 12.39
C MET A 119 7.63 0.71 13.22
N LYS A 120 8.80 0.48 13.80
CA LYS A 120 9.56 1.53 14.52
C LYS A 120 9.86 2.72 13.61
N ARG A 121 10.31 2.47 12.39
CA ARG A 121 10.61 3.52 11.40
C ARG A 121 9.34 4.23 10.94
N LEU A 122 8.27 3.48 10.66
CA LEU A 122 6.99 4.05 10.22
C LEU A 122 6.32 4.93 11.29
N ARG A 123 6.33 4.52 12.56
CA ARG A 123 5.77 5.31 13.68
C ARG A 123 6.42 6.69 13.85
N THR A 124 7.69 6.82 13.48
CA THR A 124 8.47 8.06 13.63
C THR A 124 8.65 8.79 12.31
N TRP A 125 7.99 8.32 11.25
CA TRP A 125 8.10 8.91 9.92
C TRP A 125 7.44 10.29 9.91
N PRO A 126 8.11 11.33 9.36
CA PRO A 126 7.52 12.66 9.25
C PRO A 126 6.52 12.70 8.10
N TYR A 127 5.31 12.15 8.33
CA TYR A 127 4.33 11.98 7.26
C TYR A 127 3.90 13.32 6.66
N THR A 128 4.01 13.38 5.34
CA THR A 128 3.30 14.33 4.50
C THR A 128 2.03 13.69 3.93
N PHE A 129 0.97 14.47 3.85
CA PHE A 129 -0.31 14.06 3.29
C PHE A 129 -0.44 14.57 1.86
N GLY A 130 -1.00 13.73 0.99
CA GLY A 130 -1.30 14.15 -0.37
C GLY A 130 -2.34 15.27 -0.38
N ARG A 131 -2.31 16.09 -1.43
CA ARG A 131 -3.22 17.23 -1.57
C ARG A 131 -3.52 17.49 -3.04
N ILE A 132 -4.66 18.12 -3.27
CA ILE A 132 -5.02 18.61 -4.60
C ILE A 132 -4.26 19.91 -4.87
N ARG A 133 -3.56 19.95 -6.01
CA ARG A 133 -3.00 21.18 -6.58
C ARG A 133 -3.78 21.55 -7.83
N GLY A 134 -4.24 22.81 -7.88
CA GLY A 134 -5.05 23.27 -9.01
C GLY A 134 -6.36 22.49 -9.17
N TYR A 135 -6.73 22.15 -10.41
CA TYR A 135 -8.05 21.57 -10.72
C TYR A 135 -8.09 20.04 -10.64
N ASP A 136 -7.00 19.35 -11.04
CA ASP A 136 -6.99 17.89 -11.23
C ASP A 136 -5.67 17.21 -10.85
N PHE A 137 -4.67 17.94 -10.31
CA PHE A 137 -3.39 17.35 -9.96
C PHE A 137 -3.38 16.89 -8.50
N TRP A 138 -3.18 15.59 -8.27
CA TRP A 138 -2.91 15.05 -6.95
C TRP A 138 -1.40 15.04 -6.69
N GLU A 139 -0.94 15.85 -5.74
CA GLU A 139 0.43 15.77 -5.22
C GLU A 139 0.47 14.67 -4.16
N ARG A 140 1.17 13.56 -4.43
CA ARG A 140 1.27 12.45 -3.48
C ARG A 140 2.06 12.85 -2.23
N GLY A 141 1.56 12.43 -1.06
CA GLY A 141 2.27 12.49 0.20
C GLY A 141 2.87 11.12 0.57
N SER A 142 3.79 11.11 1.54
CA SER A 142 4.34 9.86 2.08
C SER A 142 3.31 9.00 2.83
N TRP A 143 2.19 9.59 3.28
CA TRP A 143 1.09 8.81 3.84
C TRP A 143 0.39 7.95 2.77
N ASP A 144 0.34 8.41 1.52
CA ASP A 144 -0.23 7.65 0.41
C ASP A 144 0.54 6.34 0.16
N ASP A 145 1.82 6.28 0.54
CA ASP A 145 2.62 5.05 0.49
C ASP A 145 2.15 4.04 1.56
N VAL A 146 1.75 4.50 2.75
CA VAL A 146 1.19 3.64 3.82
C VAL A 146 -0.18 3.07 3.40
N ASP A 147 -1.04 3.91 2.82
CA ASP A 147 -2.33 3.48 2.27
C ASP A 147 -2.14 2.44 1.14
N SER A 148 -1.13 2.65 0.30
CA SER A 148 -0.77 1.72 -0.78
C SER A 148 -0.26 0.40 -0.22
N LEU A 149 0.58 0.41 0.80
CA LEU A 149 1.05 -0.80 1.48
C LEU A 149 -0.09 -1.61 2.09
N HIS A 150 -1.07 -0.96 2.72
CA HIS A 150 -2.24 -1.64 3.28
C HIS A 150 -3.10 -2.25 2.17
N SER A 151 -3.36 -1.48 1.10
CA SER A 151 -4.15 -1.92 -0.06
C SER A 151 -3.48 -3.07 -0.81
N ASP A 152 -2.15 -3.10 -0.88
CA ASP A 152 -1.35 -4.17 -1.48
C ASP A 152 -1.04 -5.33 -0.51
N HIS A 153 -1.63 -5.33 0.69
CA HIS A 153 -1.45 -6.36 1.73
C HIS A 153 -0.04 -6.50 2.31
N PHE A 154 0.82 -5.49 2.11
CA PHE A 154 2.09 -5.37 2.80
C PHE A 154 1.96 -4.84 4.22
N LEU A 155 0.79 -4.34 4.64
CA LEU A 155 0.49 -4.11 6.06
C LEU A 155 -0.68 -4.98 6.49
N SER A 156 -0.64 -5.46 7.73
CA SER A 156 -1.82 -5.99 8.39
C SER A 156 -2.80 -4.85 8.70
N ARG A 157 -4.06 -5.20 8.98
CA ARG A 157 -5.08 -4.22 9.35
C ARG A 157 -4.73 -3.53 10.66
N GLU A 158 -4.16 -4.27 11.60
CA GLU A 158 -3.72 -3.80 12.92
C GLU A 158 -2.53 -2.85 12.78
N GLU A 159 -1.50 -3.23 12.00
CA GLU A 159 -0.35 -2.36 11.69
C GLU A 159 -0.81 -1.05 11.06
N TYR A 160 -1.70 -1.11 10.07
CA TYR A 160 -2.24 0.08 9.42
C TYR A 160 -3.05 0.95 10.39
N HIS A 161 -3.92 0.35 11.21
CA HIS A 161 -4.72 1.08 12.17
C HIS A 161 -3.85 1.82 13.20
N GLU A 162 -2.78 1.17 13.68
CA GLU A 162 -1.83 1.79 14.60
C GLU A 162 -1.17 3.04 13.97
N LEU A 163 -0.68 2.92 12.73
CA LEU A 163 -0.07 4.05 12.02
C LEU A 163 -1.08 5.16 11.74
N ARG A 164 -2.34 4.81 11.47
CA ARG A 164 -3.40 5.77 11.21
C ARG A 164 -3.71 6.63 12.44
N VAL A 165 -3.75 6.03 13.63
CA VAL A 165 -3.94 6.79 14.88
C VAL A 165 -2.84 7.84 15.08
N ILE A 166 -1.60 7.52 14.70
CA ILE A 166 -0.48 8.47 14.73
C ILE A 166 -0.66 9.57 13.69
N ALA A 167 -0.97 9.21 12.45
CA ALA A 167 -1.13 10.16 11.35
C ALA A 167 -2.31 11.12 11.55
N ASP A 168 -3.44 10.64 12.08
CA ASP A 168 -4.62 11.46 12.39
C ASP A 168 -4.31 12.58 13.41
N SER A 169 -3.23 12.44 14.20
CA SER A 169 -2.78 13.47 15.15
C SER A 169 -1.86 14.54 14.52
N MET A 170 -1.42 14.35 13.28
CA MET A 170 -0.51 15.25 12.58
C MET A 170 -1.25 16.38 11.83
N PRO A 171 -0.62 17.56 11.67
CA PRO A 171 -1.24 18.65 10.92
C PRO A 171 -1.38 18.27 9.43
N HIS A 172 -2.59 18.40 8.91
CA HIS A 172 -2.87 18.18 7.50
C HIS A 172 -2.76 19.52 6.75
N PRO A 173 -1.98 19.60 5.67
CA PRO A 173 -1.93 20.80 4.85
C PRO A 173 -3.32 21.02 4.20
N PRO A 174 -3.79 22.27 4.11
CA PRO A 174 -5.01 22.57 3.35
C PRO A 174 -4.77 22.29 1.86
N ASP A 175 -5.83 21.88 1.16
CA ASP A 175 -5.85 21.83 -0.29
C ASP A 175 -5.73 23.23 -0.91
N ASP A 176 -5.27 23.31 -2.16
CA ASP A 176 -5.32 24.57 -2.90
C ASP A 176 -6.78 25.04 -3.04
N PRO A 177 -7.08 26.34 -2.83
CA PRO A 177 -8.44 26.85 -2.96
C PRO A 177 -8.93 26.68 -4.40
N MET A 178 -10.13 26.13 -4.56
CA MET A 178 -10.65 25.80 -5.88
C MET A 178 -10.88 27.08 -6.70
N PRO A 179 -10.78 27.03 -8.04
CA PRO A 179 -10.89 28.21 -8.89
C PRO A 179 -12.19 29.02 -8.69
N TRP A 180 -13.28 28.39 -8.23
CA TRP A 180 -14.56 29.06 -7.95
C TRP A 180 -14.68 29.69 -6.56
N GLU A 181 -13.80 29.35 -5.62
CA GLU A 181 -13.79 29.93 -4.26
C GLU A 181 -13.12 31.31 -4.22
N LYS A 182 -12.23 31.59 -5.19
CA LYS A 182 -11.56 32.90 -5.35
C LYS A 182 -12.51 34.04 -5.73
N LYS A 183 -13.78 33.75 -6.04
CA LYS A 183 -14.78 34.75 -6.43
C LYS A 183 -15.44 35.49 -5.26
N HIS A 184 -15.19 35.06 -4.01
CA HIS A 184 -15.83 35.65 -2.81
C HIS A 184 -14.92 36.57 -1.98
N GLN A 185 -13.67 36.84 -2.40
CA GLN A 185 -12.70 37.67 -1.66
C GLN A 185 -12.44 39.06 -2.27
N GLN A 186 -13.28 39.53 -3.20
CA GLN A 186 -13.25 40.92 -3.66
C GLN A 186 -14.55 41.63 -3.26
N GLN A 187 -14.61 42.11 -2.02
CA GLN A 187 -15.44 43.24 -1.61
C GLN A 187 -14.67 44.09 -0.62
#